data_AF-A0AAW0L1R8-F1
#
_entry.id   AF-A0AAW0L1R8-F1
#
_cell.length_a   1.000
_cell.length_b   1.000
_cell.length_c   1.000
_cell.angle_alpha   90.00
_cell.angle_beta   90.00
_cell.angle_gamma   90.00
#
_symmetry.space_group_name_H-M   'P 1'
#
loop_
_entity.id
_entity.type
_entity.pdbx_description
1 polymer ?
#
loop_
_entity_poly.entity_id
_entity_poly.type
_entity_poly.pdbx_seq_one_letter_code
_entity_poly.pdbx_strand_id
1 'polypeptide(L)'
;MAICIFGAYEAAWLEEGEEKHKAIQSAQELLAILEKQIEGKKYFGGEVIGFLDLVVGWIPRWLNAMEEVGSIKLLDAERFPSLHEWSQNFIANPVIKERIPPQEKLVNYFNFGISYRRSLAVAKP
;
A
#
# COMPACT_ATOMS: atom_id res chain seq x y z
N MET A 1 3.27 11.46 -2.26
CA MET A 1 2.25 10.61 -1.61
C MET A 1 1.24 10.05 -2.61
N ALA A 2 0.59 10.89 -3.42
CA ALA A 2 -0.37 10.44 -4.44
C ALA A 2 0.22 9.44 -5.47
N ILE A 3 1.51 9.56 -5.79
CA ILE A 3 2.17 8.72 -6.81
C ILE A 3 2.33 7.25 -6.39
N CYS A 4 2.57 6.97 -5.10
CA CYS A 4 2.65 5.59 -4.58
C CYS A 4 1.31 4.85 -4.69
N ILE A 5 0.22 5.59 -4.45
CA ILE A 5 -1.15 5.09 -4.57
C ILE A 5 -1.45 4.76 -6.03
N PHE A 6 -1.01 5.59 -6.98
CA PHE A 6 -1.23 5.33 -8.41
C PHE A 6 -0.55 4.04 -8.87
N GLY A 7 0.73 3.83 -8.59
CA GLY A 7 1.42 2.59 -9.00
C GLY A 7 0.83 1.33 -8.39
N ALA A 8 0.52 1.33 -7.08
CA ALA A 8 -0.08 0.19 -6.41
C ALA A 8 -1.52 -0.09 -6.89
N TYR A 9 -2.32 0.96 -7.06
CA TYR A 9 -3.68 0.83 -7.59
C TYR A 9 -3.66 0.36 -9.04
N GLU A 10 -2.76 0.89 -9.88
CA GLU A 10 -2.54 0.45 -11.26
C GLU A 10 -2.18 -1.02 -11.33
N ALA A 11 -1.17 -1.44 -10.57
CA ALA A 11 -0.77 -2.84 -10.47
C ALA A 11 -1.95 -3.75 -10.05
N ALA A 12 -2.86 -3.26 -9.21
CA ALA A 12 -3.97 -4.06 -8.72
C ALA A 12 -5.09 -4.27 -9.76
N TRP A 13 -5.31 -3.34 -10.69
CA TRP A 13 -6.38 -3.47 -11.70
C TRP A 13 -5.91 -4.01 -13.04
N LEU A 14 -4.63 -3.81 -13.38
CA LEU A 14 -4.04 -4.32 -14.62
C LEU A 14 -4.09 -5.86 -14.68
N GLU A 15 -4.31 -6.38 -15.88
CA GLU A 15 -4.16 -7.80 -16.18
C GLU A 15 -2.68 -8.19 -16.20
N GLU A 16 -2.39 -9.49 -16.12
CA GLU A 16 -1.02 -9.99 -16.16
C GLU A 16 -0.32 -9.57 -17.46
N GLY A 17 0.87 -8.98 -17.35
CA GLY A 17 1.62 -8.45 -18.49
C GLY A 17 2.62 -7.36 -18.10
N GLU A 18 3.29 -6.84 -19.12
CA GLU A 18 4.41 -5.88 -18.97
C GLU A 18 4.01 -4.63 -18.18
N GLU A 19 2.82 -4.07 -18.45
CA GLU A 19 2.34 -2.87 -17.77
C GLU A 19 2.08 -3.10 -16.27
N LYS A 20 1.58 -4.29 -15.90
CA LYS A 20 1.42 -4.66 -14.48
C LYS A 20 2.78 -4.78 -13.80
N HIS A 21 3.76 -5.39 -14.47
CA HIS A 21 5.13 -5.51 -13.94
C HIS A 21 5.79 -4.15 -13.74
N LYS A 22 5.65 -3.22 -14.70
CA LYS A 22 6.13 -1.84 -14.56
C LYS A 22 5.48 -1.10 -13.38
N ALA A 23 4.16 -1.25 -13.21
CA ALA A 23 3.44 -0.64 -12.10
C ALA A 23 3.89 -1.19 -10.74
N ILE A 24 4.09 -2.52 -10.64
CA ILE A 24 4.64 -3.18 -9.44
C ILE A 24 6.04 -2.64 -9.14
N GLN A 25 6.93 -2.58 -10.14
CA GLN A 25 8.28 -2.08 -9.96
C GLN A 25 8.29 -0.62 -9.49
N SER A 26 7.50 0.24 -10.13
CA SER A 26 7.40 1.66 -9.74
C SER A 26 6.90 1.83 -8.31
N ALA A 27 5.90 1.04 -7.89
CA ALA A 27 5.44 1.05 -6.50
C ALA A 27 6.54 0.60 -5.52
N GLN A 28 7.30 -0.45 -5.87
CA GLN A 28 8.38 -0.98 -5.05
C GLN A 28 9.58 -0.03 -4.95
N GLU A 29 9.90 0.72 -6.00
CA GLU A 29 10.95 1.76 -5.97
C GLU A 29 10.62 2.86 -4.95
N LEU A 30 9.35 3.25 -4.85
CA LEU A 30 8.90 4.23 -3.86
C LEU A 30 8.91 3.66 -2.43
N LEU A 31 8.52 2.39 -2.26
CA LEU A 31 8.65 1.70 -0.98
C LEU A 31 10.12 1.59 -0.54
N ALA A 32 11.05 1.39 -1.48
CA ALA A 32 12.48 1.36 -1.19
C ALA A 32 13.02 2.70 -0.69
N ILE A 33 12.46 3.83 -1.14
CA ILE A 33 12.80 5.15 -0.59
C ILE A 33 12.34 5.25 0.86
N LEU A 34 11.13 4.80 1.17
CA LEU A 34 10.60 4.81 2.53
C LEU A 34 11.39 3.88 3.46
N GLU A 35 11.75 2.69 3.00
CA GLU A 35 12.60 1.73 3.74
C GLU A 35 13.91 2.38 4.19
N LYS A 36 14.62 3.03 3.27
CA LYS A 36 15.87 3.74 3.60
C LYS A 36 15.68 4.89 4.60
N GLN A 37 14.50 5.51 4.64
CA GLN A 37 14.21 6.61 5.56
C GLN A 37 13.84 6.14 6.97
N ILE A 38 13.22 4.96 7.08
CA ILE A 38 12.78 4.37 8.35
C ILE A 38 13.84 3.47 8.99
N GLU A 39 14.84 3.00 8.22
CA GLU A 39 15.90 2.11 8.72
C GLU A 39 16.48 2.58 10.07
N GLY A 40 16.49 1.67 11.05
CA GLY A 40 16.95 1.94 12.41
C GLY A 40 15.98 2.74 13.30
N LYS A 41 14.74 3.00 12.87
CA LYS A 41 13.73 3.75 13.63
C LYS A 41 12.45 2.96 13.80
N LYS A 42 11.80 3.14 14.95
CA LYS A 42 10.47 2.57 15.23
C LYS A 42 9.35 3.26 14.44
N TYR A 43 9.42 4.58 14.37
CA TYR A 43 8.55 5.47 13.60
C TYR A 43 9.40 6.42 12.76
N PHE A 44 8.84 7.02 11.71
CA PHE A 44 9.56 8.04 10.95
C PHE A 44 9.92 9.25 11.83
N GLY A 45 9.12 9.52 12.87
CA GLY A 45 9.40 10.47 13.95
C GLY A 45 10.42 9.99 15.01
N GLY A 46 11.03 8.82 14.87
CA GLY A 46 11.94 8.20 15.85
C GLY A 46 11.19 7.30 16.82
N GLU A 47 11.15 7.67 18.10
CA GLU A 47 10.51 6.86 19.16
C GLU A 47 8.99 7.03 19.24
N VAL A 48 8.47 8.11 18.66
CA VAL A 48 7.05 8.47 18.65
C VAL A 48 6.56 8.74 17.24
N ILE A 49 5.25 8.59 17.01
CA ILE A 49 4.60 8.92 15.73
C ILE A 49 4.86 10.39 15.40
N GLY A 50 5.48 10.64 14.25
CA GLY A 50 5.75 11.95 13.69
C GLY A 50 4.84 12.30 12.51
N PHE A 51 5.12 13.44 11.87
CA PHE A 51 4.35 13.90 10.73
C PHE A 51 4.35 12.90 9.57
N LEU A 52 5.51 12.36 9.21
CA LEU A 52 5.62 11.44 8.08
C LEU A 52 4.86 10.13 8.33
N ASP A 53 4.83 9.64 9.57
CA ASP A 53 4.03 8.47 9.95
C ASP A 53 2.54 8.65 9.64
N LEU A 54 2.00 9.84 9.92
CA LEU A 54 0.60 10.15 9.63
C LEU A 54 0.34 10.30 8.13
N VAL A 55 1.30 10.89 7.41
CA VAL A 55 1.27 11.03 5.95
C VAL A 55 1.25 9.66 5.28
N VAL A 56 2.16 8.76 5.63
CA VAL A 56 2.24 7.42 5.02
C VAL A 56 1.41 6.36 5.72
N GLY A 57 0.70 6.70 6.81
CA GLY A 57 -0.04 5.78 7.65
C GLY A 57 -1.20 5.04 6.99
N TRP A 58 -1.58 5.41 5.77
CA TRP A 58 -2.52 4.65 4.95
C TRP A 58 -1.92 3.35 4.40
N ILE A 59 -0.59 3.27 4.25
CA ILE A 59 0.11 2.14 3.59
C ILE A 59 -0.31 0.78 4.18
N PRO A 60 -0.25 0.54 5.51
CA PRO A 60 -0.48 -0.80 6.08
C PRO A 60 -1.82 -1.46 5.70
N ARG A 61 -2.87 -0.66 5.51
CA ARG A 61 -4.24 -1.17 5.29
C ARG A 61 -4.68 -1.08 3.83
N TRP A 62 -4.48 0.08 3.20
CA TRP A 62 -4.92 0.29 1.82
C TRP A 62 -4.01 -0.45 0.84
N LEU A 63 -2.69 -0.47 1.07
CA LEU A 63 -1.78 -1.24 0.22
C LEU A 63 -2.10 -2.73 0.31
N ASN A 64 -2.32 -3.24 1.53
CA ASN A 64 -2.70 -4.63 1.74
C ASN A 64 -4.02 -5.01 1.05
N ALA A 65 -5.01 -4.11 1.03
CA ALA A 65 -6.24 -4.34 0.30
C ALA A 65 -6.00 -4.38 -1.23
N MET A 66 -5.14 -3.51 -1.77
CA MET A 66 -4.76 -3.54 -3.19
C MET A 66 -3.98 -4.81 -3.56
N GLU A 67 -3.09 -5.28 -2.69
CA GLU A 67 -2.37 -6.55 -2.84
C GLU A 67 -3.32 -7.74 -2.95
N GLU A 68 -4.31 -7.80 -2.05
CA GLU A 68 -5.31 -8.86 -2.03
C GLU A 68 -6.17 -8.86 -3.30
N VAL A 69 -6.74 -7.71 -3.66
CA VAL A 69 -7.61 -7.60 -4.86
C VAL A 69 -6.82 -7.81 -6.16
N GLY A 70 -5.60 -7.30 -6.22
CA GLY A 70 -4.73 -7.41 -7.38
C GLY A 70 -4.02 -8.74 -7.52
N SER A 71 -4.06 -9.58 -6.48
CA SER A 71 -3.20 -10.76 -6.34
C SER A 71 -1.72 -10.43 -6.60
N ILE A 72 -1.26 -9.34 -5.99
CA ILE A 72 0.13 -8.84 -6.10
C ILE A 72 0.78 -8.76 -4.73
N LYS A 73 2.11 -8.66 -4.70
CA LYS A 73 2.90 -8.47 -3.47
C LYS A 73 3.84 -7.29 -3.66
N LEU A 74 3.69 -6.27 -2.80
CA LEU A 74 4.37 -4.98 -2.85
C LEU A 74 5.16 -4.73 -1.56
N LEU A 75 4.56 -4.93 -0.39
CA LEU A 75 5.24 -4.72 0.90
C LEU A 75 5.43 -6.06 1.61
N ASP A 76 6.68 -6.53 1.65
CA ASP A 76 7.03 -7.76 2.35
C ASP A 76 8.29 -7.61 3.20
N ALA A 77 8.36 -8.42 4.25
CA ALA A 77 9.40 -8.35 5.26
C ALA A 77 10.79 -8.74 4.76
N GLU A 78 10.90 -9.47 3.64
CA GLU A 78 12.20 -9.86 3.08
C GLU A 78 12.85 -8.67 2.37
N ARG A 79 12.04 -7.88 1.64
CA ARG A 79 12.52 -6.73 0.85
C ARG A 79 12.50 -5.42 1.61
N PHE A 80 11.54 -5.25 2.52
CA PHE A 80 11.29 -4.01 3.26
C PHE A 80 11.12 -4.30 4.76
N PRO A 81 12.15 -4.86 5.44
CA PRO A 81 12.02 -5.32 6.83
C PRO A 81 11.62 -4.20 7.80
N SER A 82 12.24 -3.02 7.67
CA SER A 82 12.02 -1.90 8.60
C SER A 82 10.63 -1.28 8.39
N LEU A 83 10.21 -1.12 7.13
CA LEU A 83 8.89 -0.59 6.79
C LEU A 83 7.78 -1.60 7.13
N HIS A 84 8.05 -2.89 7.00
CA HIS A 84 7.14 -3.94 7.44
C HIS A 84 6.96 -3.92 8.97
N GLU A 85 8.05 -3.80 9.74
CA GLU A 85 7.97 -3.66 11.19
C GLU A 85 7.23 -2.38 11.60
N TRP A 86 7.56 -1.26 10.99
CA TRP A 86 6.85 0.01 11.17
C TRP A 86 5.35 -0.14 10.93
N SER A 87 4.96 -0.82 9.85
CA SER A 87 3.55 -1.06 9.51
C SER A 87 2.80 -1.76 10.66
N GLN A 88 3.39 -2.80 11.24
CA GLN A 88 2.81 -3.52 12.38
C GLN A 88 2.73 -2.64 13.63
N ASN A 89 3.79 -1.88 13.93
CA ASN A 89 3.83 -0.96 15.07
C ASN A 89 2.79 0.17 14.94
N PHE A 90 2.64 0.73 13.74
CA PHE A 90 1.72 1.82 13.46
C PHE A 90 0.26 1.41 13.63
N ILE A 91 -0.15 0.26 13.08
CA ILE A 91 -1.53 -0.23 13.23
C ILE A 91 -1.85 -0.75 14.64
N ALA A 92 -0.83 -1.16 15.40
CA ALA A 92 -0.98 -1.59 16.78
C ALA A 92 -1.11 -0.42 17.77
N ASN A 93 -0.74 0.80 17.36
CA ASN A 93 -0.92 1.99 18.18
C ASN A 93 -2.41 2.18 18.54
N PRO A 94 -2.78 2.35 19.83
CA PRO A 94 -4.18 2.41 20.25
C PRO A 94 -5.01 3.47 19.52
N VAL A 95 -4.46 4.67 19.31
CA VAL A 95 -5.15 5.77 18.65
C VAL A 95 -5.39 5.47 17.17
N ILE A 96 -4.41 4.85 16.50
CA ILE A 96 -4.54 4.47 15.09
C ILE A 96 -5.52 3.31 14.93
N LYS A 97 -5.40 2.29 15.79
CA LYS A 97 -6.23 1.07 15.77
C LYS A 97 -7.72 1.38 15.84
N GLU A 98 -8.10 2.37 16.63
CA GLU A 98 -9.50 2.81 16.78
C GLU A 98 -10.02 3.63 15.58
N ARG A 99 -9.13 4.21 14.77
CA ARG A 99 -9.49 5.13 13.67
C ARG A 99 -9.37 4.52 12.29
N ILE A 100 -8.60 3.45 12.15
CA ILE A 100 -8.35 2.84 10.86
C ILE A 100 -9.51 1.93 10.43
N PRO A 101 -9.96 1.96 9.17
CA PRO A 101 -11.04 1.10 8.70
C PRO A 101 -10.70 -0.40 8.86
N PRO A 102 -11.70 -1.26 9.11
CA PRO A 102 -11.55 -2.71 9.00
C PRO A 102 -11.05 -3.12 7.61
N GLN A 103 -10.18 -4.14 7.57
CA GLN A 103 -9.56 -4.61 6.31
C GLN A 103 -10.60 -4.98 5.26
N GLU A 104 -11.61 -5.77 5.65
CA GLU A 104 -12.69 -6.22 4.77
C GLU A 104 -13.41 -5.07 4.06
N LYS A 105 -13.62 -3.93 4.75
CA LYS A 105 -14.26 -2.75 4.14
C LYS A 105 -13.40 -2.16 3.03
N LEU A 106 -12.09 -2.13 3.23
CA LEU A 106 -11.15 -1.64 2.21
C LEU A 106 -11.05 -2.60 1.03
N VAL A 107 -10.96 -3.91 1.29
CA VAL A 107 -10.97 -4.94 0.26
C VAL A 107 -12.24 -4.86 -0.59
N ASN A 108 -13.42 -4.75 0.03
CA ASN A 108 -14.69 -4.59 -0.69
C ASN A 108 -14.72 -3.30 -1.53
N TYR A 109 -14.23 -2.19 -0.99
CA TYR A 109 -14.12 -0.92 -1.71
C TYR A 109 -13.23 -1.04 -2.96
N PHE A 110 -12.04 -1.64 -2.81
CA PHE A 110 -11.12 -1.82 -3.93
C PHE A 110 -11.60 -2.86 -4.94
N ASN A 111 -12.18 -3.97 -4.49
CA ASN A 111 -12.83 -4.95 -5.36
C ASN A 111 -13.85 -4.27 -6.26
N PHE A 112 -14.80 -3.52 -5.67
CA PHE A 112 -15.80 -2.78 -6.43
C PHE A 112 -15.17 -1.82 -7.46
N GLY A 113 -14.22 -0.99 -7.02
CA GLY A 113 -13.59 0.00 -7.90
C GLY A 113 -12.78 -0.63 -9.03
N ILE A 114 -12.08 -1.73 -8.76
CA ILE A 114 -11.27 -2.46 -9.74
C ILE A 114 -12.16 -3.21 -10.74
N SER A 115 -13.19 -3.92 -10.26
CA SER A 115 -14.17 -4.58 -11.14
C SER A 115 -14.86 -3.59 -12.06
N TYR A 116 -15.28 -2.44 -11.53
CA TYR A 116 -15.87 -1.38 -12.33
C TYR A 116 -14.89 -0.86 -13.39
N ARG A 117 -13.64 -0.56 -13.02
CA ARG A 117 -12.61 -0.10 -13.97
C ARG A 117 -12.33 -1.14 -15.08
N ARG A 118 -12.25 -2.43 -14.75
CA ARG A 118 -12.08 -3.51 -15.74
C ARG A 118 -13.27 -3.56 -16.71
N SER A 119 -14.50 -3.44 -16.22
CA SER A 119 -15.68 -3.40 -17.10
C SER A 119 -15.66 -2.23 -18.09
N LEU A 120 -15.16 -1.07 -17.67
CA LEU A 120 -15.02 0.10 -18.54
C LEU A 120 -13.91 -0.08 -19.60
N ALA A 121 -12.83 -0.80 -19.26
CA ALA A 121 -11.75 -1.08 -20.20
C ALA A 121 -12.20 -2.03 -21.33
N VAL A 122 -13.01 -3.05 -21.00
CA VAL A 122 -13.59 -3.98 -21.99
C VAL A 122 -14.65 -3.32 -22.86
N ALA A 123 -15.36 -2.32 -22.34
CA ALA A 123 -16.41 -1.60 -23.07
C ALA A 123 -15.89 -0.54 -24.07
N LYS A 124 -14.58 -0.30 -24.14
CA LYS A 124 -14.01 0.60 -25.17
C LYS A 124 -13.96 -0.13 -26.52
N PRO A 125 -14.53 0.46 -27.60
CA PRO A 125 -14.52 -0.12 -28.93
C PRO A 125 -13.12 -0.16 -29.56
#